data_AF-A0A7W0Q981-F1
#
_entry.id   AF-A0A7W0Q981-F1
#
_cell.length_a   1.000
_cell.length_b   1.000
_cell.length_c   1.000
_cell.angle_alpha   90.00
_cell.angle_beta   90.00
_cell.angle_gamma   90.00
#
_symmetry.space_group_name_H-M   'P 1'
#
loop_
_entity.id
_entity.type
_entity.pdbx_description
1 polymer ?
#
loop_
_entity_poly.entity_id
_entity_poly.type
_entity_poly.pdbx_seq_one_letter_code
_entity_poly.pdbx_strand_id
1 'polypeptide(L)'
;MTPTERALIKAVRDEPEDAASAAVYADWLEENGFLSRAKFIRDPSSAHALPEDLEWRAIVSHAPIATCAKPMCAKRWSAMETTVEDPLVRVCGGCMKPVRYCTKLDEVRTAVLLDIEVCADAALAGDEVRRALEVPRYIPLPANPPRPGGYREPRQGNVLTRLFGLFRRR
;
A
#
# COMPACT_ATOMS: atom_id res chain seq x y z
N MET A 1 -3.53 -13.65 20.91
CA MET A 1 -4.16 -12.45 21.49
C MET A 1 -4.94 -12.84 22.74
N THR A 2 -4.59 -12.28 23.90
CA THR A 2 -5.27 -12.59 25.18
C THR A 2 -6.68 -11.95 25.24
N PRO A 3 -7.60 -12.39 26.12
CA PRO A 3 -8.88 -11.72 26.32
C PRO A 3 -8.73 -10.24 26.73
N THR A 4 -7.76 -9.95 27.60
CA THR A 4 -7.44 -8.58 28.05
C THR A 4 -6.95 -7.72 26.88
N GLU A 5 -6.02 -8.22 26.09
CA GLU A 5 -5.50 -7.53 24.90
C GLU A 5 -6.62 -7.22 23.91
N ARG A 6 -7.55 -8.15 23.68
CA ARG A 6 -8.73 -7.91 22.82
C ARG A 6 -9.59 -6.77 23.34
N ALA A 7 -9.83 -6.71 24.65
CA ALA A 7 -10.65 -5.65 25.25
C ALA A 7 -9.98 -4.27 25.13
N LEU A 8 -8.66 -4.20 25.37
CA LEU A 8 -7.88 -2.97 25.22
C LEU A 8 -7.82 -2.49 23.77
N ILE A 9 -7.54 -3.39 22.82
CA ILE A 9 -7.57 -3.07 21.39
C ILE A 9 -8.96 -2.56 20.97
N LYS A 10 -10.02 -3.21 21.46
CA LYS A 10 -11.39 -2.76 21.18
C LYS A 10 -11.64 -1.34 21.70
N ALA A 11 -11.20 -1.02 22.93
CA ALA A 11 -11.35 0.32 23.50
C ALA A 11 -10.64 1.39 22.66
N VAL A 12 -9.37 1.17 22.32
CA VAL A 12 -8.59 2.08 21.44
C VAL A 12 -9.24 2.23 20.06
N ARG A 13 -9.81 1.15 19.51
CA ARG A 13 -10.45 1.19 18.19
C ARG A 13 -11.76 1.98 18.18
N ASP A 14 -12.58 1.79 19.21
CA ASP A 14 -13.91 2.38 19.28
C ASP A 14 -13.85 3.87 19.64
N GLU A 15 -12.85 4.29 20.42
CA GLU A 15 -12.63 5.69 20.83
C GLU A 15 -11.19 6.15 20.48
N PRO A 16 -10.89 6.38 19.18
CA PRO A 16 -9.53 6.66 18.70
C PRO A 16 -8.95 8.01 19.19
N GLU A 17 -9.78 8.87 19.75
CA GLU A 17 -9.40 10.17 20.31
C GLU A 17 -9.24 10.11 21.83
N ASP A 18 -9.61 8.99 22.46
CA ASP A 18 -9.38 8.76 23.87
C ASP A 18 -7.91 8.39 24.12
N ALA A 19 -7.10 9.42 24.37
CA ALA A 19 -5.71 9.28 24.73
C ALA A 19 -5.51 8.44 26.01
N ALA A 20 -6.49 8.36 26.91
CA ALA A 20 -6.39 7.55 28.12
C ALA A 20 -6.45 6.05 27.79
N SER A 21 -7.40 5.60 26.96
CA SER A 21 -7.44 4.22 26.46
C SER A 21 -6.16 3.83 25.73
N ALA A 22 -5.62 4.73 24.89
CA ALA A 22 -4.35 4.50 24.20
C ALA A 22 -3.18 4.36 25.20
N ALA A 23 -3.09 5.22 26.22
CA ALA A 23 -2.06 5.14 27.24
C ALA A 23 -2.11 3.83 28.04
N VAL A 24 -3.30 3.42 28.50
CA VAL A 24 -3.49 2.15 29.23
C VAL A 24 -3.06 0.96 28.39
N TYR A 25 -3.40 0.96 27.10
CA TYR A 25 -2.96 -0.13 26.22
C TYR A 25 -1.45 -0.12 25.99
N ALA A 26 -0.82 1.05 25.85
CA ALA A 26 0.62 1.18 25.72
C ALA A 26 1.35 0.66 26.98
N ASP A 27 0.88 1.02 28.18
CA ASP A 27 1.46 0.54 29.44
C ASP A 27 1.35 -0.99 29.55
N TRP A 28 0.18 -1.55 29.21
CA TRP A 28 0.00 -3.00 29.16
C TRP A 28 0.97 -3.67 28.17
N LEU A 29 1.21 -3.08 27.00
CA LEU A 29 2.17 -3.59 26.02
C LEU A 29 3.59 -3.60 26.60
N GLU A 30 4.01 -2.56 27.33
CA GLU A 30 5.34 -2.52 27.97
C GLU A 30 5.52 -3.57 29.05
N GLU A 31 4.51 -3.72 29.91
CA GLU A 31 4.51 -4.75 30.97
C GLU A 31 4.62 -6.18 30.41
N ASN A 32 4.12 -6.38 29.19
CA ASN A 32 4.18 -7.67 28.49
C ASN A 32 5.39 -7.79 27.54
N GLY A 33 6.32 -6.83 27.55
CA GLY A 33 7.57 -6.87 26.78
C GLY A 33 7.47 -6.37 25.34
N PHE A 34 6.32 -5.81 24.91
CA PHE A 34 6.09 -5.29 23.56
C PHE A 34 6.43 -3.80 23.44
N LEU A 35 7.66 -3.43 23.75
CA LEU A 35 8.13 -2.03 23.78
C LEU A 35 7.95 -1.29 22.43
N SER A 36 8.18 -1.98 21.30
CA SER A 36 8.00 -1.40 19.96
C SER A 36 6.55 -0.98 19.70
N ARG A 37 5.60 -1.85 20.08
CA ARG A 37 4.16 -1.61 19.95
C ARG A 37 3.69 -0.49 20.88
N ALA A 38 4.15 -0.49 22.13
CA ALA A 38 3.84 0.58 23.07
C ALA A 38 4.32 1.94 22.55
N LYS A 39 5.55 2.00 22.01
CA LYS A 39 6.08 3.21 21.37
C LYS A 39 5.21 3.65 20.20
N PHE A 40 4.76 2.72 19.34
CA PHE A 40 3.87 3.04 18.22
C PHE A 40 2.54 3.64 18.69
N ILE A 41 1.91 3.09 19.75
CA ILE A 41 0.65 3.65 20.26
C ILE A 41 0.83 5.09 20.77
N ARG A 42 1.96 5.39 21.43
CA ARG A 42 2.22 6.73 21.97
C ARG A 42 2.65 7.74 20.91
N ASP A 43 3.45 7.29 19.95
CA ASP A 43 3.94 8.11 18.85
C ASP A 43 4.06 7.27 17.56
N PRO A 44 2.97 7.20 16.78
CA PRO A 44 2.95 6.46 15.53
C PRO A 44 3.96 6.97 14.49
N SER A 45 4.41 8.22 14.60
CA SER A 45 5.30 8.87 13.64
C SER A 45 6.78 8.54 13.86
N SER A 46 7.19 8.26 15.10
CA SER A 46 8.57 7.91 15.45
C SER A 46 8.84 6.41 15.58
N ALA A 47 7.82 5.59 15.36
CA ALA A 47 7.91 4.15 15.42
C ALA A 47 8.30 3.57 14.06
N HIS A 48 9.47 2.93 14.00
CA HIS A 48 9.85 2.15 12.84
C HIS A 48 8.96 0.91 12.73
N ALA A 49 8.48 0.65 11.52
CA ALA A 49 7.69 -0.52 11.19
C ALA A 49 8.53 -1.79 11.28
N LEU A 50 8.32 -2.61 12.31
CA LEU A 50 8.79 -3.99 12.28
C LEU A 50 7.82 -4.83 11.43
N PRO A 51 8.29 -5.70 10.52
CA PRO A 51 7.42 -6.53 9.68
C PRO A 51 6.44 -7.42 10.46
N GLU A 52 6.83 -7.90 11.63
CA GLU A 52 5.99 -8.73 12.51
C GLU A 52 4.82 -7.96 13.17
N ASP A 53 4.86 -6.63 13.15
CA ASP A 53 3.85 -5.77 13.77
C ASP A 53 2.83 -5.26 12.74
N LEU A 54 2.95 -5.61 11.45
CA LEU A 54 2.13 -5.05 10.38
C LEU A 54 0.63 -5.31 10.56
N GLU A 55 0.23 -6.54 10.85
CA GLU A 55 -1.17 -6.89 11.09
C GLU A 55 -1.73 -6.17 12.32
N TRP A 56 -0.95 -6.15 13.41
CA TRP A 56 -1.33 -5.47 14.65
C TRP A 56 -1.51 -3.96 14.41
N ARG A 57 -0.58 -3.32 13.70
CA ARG A 57 -0.68 -1.89 13.33
C ARG A 57 -1.89 -1.62 12.46
N ALA A 58 -2.18 -2.47 11.49
CA ALA A 58 -3.42 -2.35 10.72
C ALA A 58 -4.68 -2.49 11.58
N ILE A 59 -4.64 -3.20 12.71
CA ILE A 59 -5.78 -3.27 13.63
C ILE A 59 -5.93 -1.95 14.42
N VAL A 60 -4.83 -1.42 14.97
CA VAL A 60 -4.85 -0.25 15.87
C VAL A 60 -4.71 1.10 15.16
N SER A 61 -4.44 1.12 13.86
CA SER A 61 -4.21 2.35 13.12
C SER A 61 -5.48 3.17 12.90
N HIS A 62 -5.35 4.47 13.08
CA HIS A 62 -6.40 5.47 12.82
C HIS A 62 -6.09 6.32 11.60
N ALA A 63 -5.17 5.87 10.75
CA ALA A 63 -4.72 6.62 9.60
C ALA A 63 -5.89 7.00 8.68
N PRO A 64 -5.85 8.21 8.09
CA PRO A 64 -6.86 8.65 7.15
C PRO A 64 -6.72 7.88 5.84
N ILE A 65 -7.85 7.66 5.17
CA ILE A 65 -7.87 7.12 3.81
C ILE A 65 -7.56 8.27 2.86
N ALA A 66 -6.44 8.17 2.16
CA ALA A 66 -5.91 9.30 1.43
C ALA A 66 -6.63 9.56 0.09
N THR A 67 -7.22 8.52 -0.50
CA THR A 67 -7.68 8.54 -1.89
C THR A 67 -9.19 8.57 -2.08
N CYS A 68 -9.98 8.43 -1.00
CA CYS A 68 -11.42 8.23 -1.16
C CYS A 68 -12.13 9.55 -1.52
N ALA A 69 -12.66 9.63 -2.75
CA ALA A 69 -13.30 10.84 -3.26
C ALA A 69 -14.75 11.06 -2.75
N LYS A 70 -15.37 10.07 -2.12
CA LYS A 70 -16.79 10.19 -1.71
C LYS A 70 -16.95 10.99 -0.40
N PRO A 71 -17.88 11.96 -0.35
CA PRO A 71 -18.11 12.79 0.84
C PRO A 71 -18.64 12.00 2.04
N MET A 72 -19.35 10.89 1.82
CA MET A 72 -19.91 10.03 2.87
C MET A 72 -18.93 8.96 3.39
N CYS A 73 -17.68 8.99 2.96
CA CYS A 73 -16.68 8.08 3.52
C CYS A 73 -16.37 8.49 4.96
N ALA A 74 -16.29 7.52 5.87
CA ALA A 74 -15.82 7.75 7.24
C ALA A 74 -14.40 8.34 7.30
N LYS A 75 -13.66 8.30 6.17
CA LYS A 75 -12.30 8.82 5.98
C LYS A 75 -11.25 8.21 6.91
N ARG A 76 -11.60 7.23 7.75
CA ARG A 76 -10.72 6.58 8.73
C ARG A 76 -10.69 5.07 8.52
N TRP A 77 -9.50 4.50 8.60
CA TRP A 77 -9.26 3.06 8.47
C TRP A 77 -9.96 2.22 9.54
N SER A 78 -9.89 2.66 10.80
CA SER A 78 -10.46 1.94 11.95
C SER A 78 -11.98 1.74 11.89
N ALA A 79 -12.69 2.61 11.16
CA ALA A 79 -14.14 2.56 10.99
C ALA A 79 -14.62 1.56 9.93
N MET A 80 -13.71 0.90 9.20
CA MET A 80 -14.08 -0.10 8.20
C MET A 80 -14.07 -1.52 8.74
N GLU A 81 -14.92 -2.34 8.13
CA GLU A 81 -14.96 -3.78 8.36
C GLU A 81 -13.75 -4.47 7.72
N THR A 82 -13.13 -5.37 8.48
CA THR A 82 -12.03 -6.23 8.03
C THR A 82 -12.54 -7.32 7.12
N THR A 83 -11.86 -7.55 5.99
CA THR A 83 -12.15 -8.71 5.16
C THR A 83 -11.61 -9.98 5.82
N VAL A 84 -12.26 -11.12 5.55
CA VAL A 84 -11.83 -12.43 6.09
C VAL A 84 -10.52 -12.90 5.43
N GLU A 85 -10.27 -12.45 4.20
CA GLU A 85 -9.19 -12.94 3.34
C GLU A 85 -7.85 -12.25 3.61
N ASP A 86 -7.84 -10.93 3.80
CA ASP A 86 -6.61 -10.15 4.02
C ASP A 86 -6.85 -9.09 5.14
N PRO A 87 -6.19 -9.20 6.30
CA PRO A 87 -6.34 -8.24 7.40
C PRO A 87 -5.85 -6.83 7.04
N LEU A 88 -5.03 -6.70 6.00
CA LEU A 88 -4.54 -5.43 5.46
C LEU A 88 -5.47 -4.86 4.38
N VAL A 89 -6.61 -5.51 4.10
CA VAL A 89 -7.63 -5.02 3.18
C VAL A 89 -8.96 -4.90 3.89
N ARG A 90 -9.58 -3.73 3.73
CA ARG A 90 -10.91 -3.41 4.23
C ARG A 90 -11.78 -2.89 3.09
N VAL A 91 -13.10 -2.87 3.28
CA VAL A 91 -14.01 -2.31 2.28
C VAL A 91 -14.61 -1.01 2.83
N CYS A 92 -14.51 0.05 2.04
CA CYS A 92 -15.15 1.31 2.39
C CYS A 92 -16.67 1.21 2.20
N GLY A 93 -17.46 1.34 3.26
CA GLY A 93 -18.94 1.29 3.16
C GLY A 93 -19.58 2.40 2.32
N GLY A 94 -18.85 3.50 2.04
CA GLY A 94 -19.36 4.60 1.20
C GLY A 94 -19.14 4.39 -0.29
N CYS A 95 -17.91 4.03 -0.70
CA CYS A 95 -17.57 3.83 -2.11
C CYS A 95 -17.59 2.37 -2.57
N MET A 96 -17.69 1.42 -1.64
CA MET A 96 -17.63 -0.04 -1.88
C MET A 96 -16.35 -0.51 -2.58
N LYS A 97 -15.29 0.29 -2.55
CA LYS A 97 -13.97 -0.10 -3.06
C LYS A 97 -13.12 -0.75 -1.96
N PRO A 98 -12.21 -1.68 -2.31
CA PRO A 98 -11.20 -2.16 -1.39
C PRO A 98 -10.24 -1.02 -1.04
N VAL A 99 -9.88 -0.97 0.24
CA VAL A 99 -8.89 -0.06 0.80
C VAL A 99 -7.76 -0.91 1.36
N ARG A 100 -6.52 -0.67 0.91
CA ARG A 100 -5.34 -1.40 1.36
C ARG A 100 -4.54 -0.56 2.36
N TYR A 101 -4.12 -1.21 3.45
CA TYR A 101 -3.16 -0.66 4.40
C TYR A 101 -1.75 -0.81 3.83
N CYS A 102 -1.09 0.30 3.53
CA CYS A 102 0.24 0.32 2.94
C CYS A 102 1.27 0.73 3.99
N THR A 103 2.36 -0.03 4.09
CA THR A 103 3.45 0.21 5.05
C THR A 103 4.78 0.54 4.37
N LYS A 104 4.82 0.42 3.03
CA LYS A 104 5.90 0.92 2.18
C LYS A 104 5.37 1.85 1.09
N LEU A 105 6.21 2.79 0.64
CA LEU A 105 5.87 3.71 -0.45
C LEU A 105 5.59 2.98 -1.78
N ASP A 106 6.27 1.86 -2.03
CA ASP A 106 6.06 1.05 -3.24
C ASP A 106 4.66 0.39 -3.27
N GLU A 107 4.15 -0.01 -2.10
CA GLU A 107 2.80 -0.54 -1.96
C GLU A 107 1.75 0.55 -2.24
N VAL A 108 1.99 1.78 -1.79
CA VAL A 108 1.13 2.94 -2.08
C VAL A 108 1.05 3.15 -3.60
N ARG A 109 2.19 3.18 -4.28
CA ARG A 109 2.25 3.36 -5.74
C ARG A 109 1.52 2.25 -6.48
N THR A 110 1.78 1.00 -6.08
CA THR A 110 1.13 -0.18 -6.68
C THR A 110 -0.38 -0.14 -6.49
N ALA A 111 -0.87 0.19 -5.29
CA ALA A 111 -2.29 0.29 -5.01
C ALA A 111 -2.97 1.40 -5.84
N VAL A 112 -2.34 2.58 -5.96
CA VAL A 112 -2.84 3.67 -6.81
C VAL A 112 -2.93 3.25 -8.28
N LEU A 113 -1.93 2.54 -8.80
CA LEU A 113 -1.93 2.02 -10.17
C LEU A 113 -3.04 0.98 -10.43
N LEU A 114 -3.45 0.23 -9.41
CA LEU A 114 -4.51 -0.78 -9.48
C LEU A 114 -5.92 -0.21 -9.17
N ASP A 115 -6.07 1.11 -9.04
CA ASP A 115 -7.30 1.79 -8.59
C ASP A 115 -7.84 1.25 -7.24
N ILE A 116 -6.93 0.84 -6.35
CA ILE A 116 -7.22 0.45 -4.97
C ILE A 116 -7.06 1.68 -4.08
N GLU A 117 -8.01 1.89 -3.16
CA GLU A 117 -7.93 2.99 -2.22
C GLU A 117 -6.82 2.74 -1.19
N VAL A 118 -6.10 3.78 -0.76
CA VAL A 118 -4.92 3.64 0.09
C VAL A 118 -5.15 4.24 1.47
N CYS A 119 -4.82 3.44 2.48
CA CYS A 119 -4.55 3.89 3.83
C CYS A 119 -3.04 3.76 4.08
N ALA A 120 -2.32 4.87 4.11
CA ALA A 120 -0.90 4.85 4.42
C ALA A 120 -0.67 4.74 5.93
N ASP A 121 0.22 3.86 6.34
CA ASP A 121 0.65 3.74 7.72
C ASP A 121 1.19 5.09 8.26
N ALA A 122 0.93 5.39 9.54
CA ALA A 122 1.35 6.65 10.14
C ALA A 122 2.88 6.87 10.09
N ALA A 123 3.68 5.81 10.09
CA ALA A 123 5.13 5.88 9.94
C ALA A 123 5.58 6.13 8.49
N LEU A 124 4.69 5.98 7.50
CA LEU A 124 4.95 6.43 6.13
C LEU A 124 4.60 7.90 5.91
N ALA A 125 3.99 8.58 6.88
CA ALA A 125 3.52 9.95 6.69
C ALA A 125 4.65 10.88 6.22
N GLY A 126 4.34 11.73 5.25
CA GLY A 126 5.30 12.69 4.69
C GLY A 126 4.98 13.10 3.26
N ASP A 127 5.83 13.97 2.71
CA ASP A 127 5.66 14.51 1.35
C ASP A 127 5.78 13.44 0.26
N GLU A 128 6.53 12.37 0.50
CA GLU A 128 6.69 11.28 -0.47
C GLU A 128 5.39 10.51 -0.71
N VAL A 129 4.66 10.19 0.36
CA VAL A 129 3.33 9.58 0.26
C VAL A 129 2.36 10.52 -0.43
N ARG A 130 2.36 11.82 -0.07
CA ARG A 130 1.52 12.81 -0.75
C ARG A 130 1.78 12.84 -2.26
N ARG A 131 3.05 12.88 -2.67
CA ARG A 131 3.43 12.82 -4.10
C ARG A 131 3.01 11.51 -4.76
N ALA A 132 3.13 10.38 -4.07
CA ALA A 132 2.70 9.08 -4.60
C ALA A 132 1.17 8.99 -4.80
N LEU A 133 0.40 9.72 -3.99
CA LEU A 133 -1.06 9.80 -4.10
C LEU A 133 -1.52 10.80 -5.18
N GLU A 134 -0.68 11.79 -5.50
CA GLU A 134 -0.90 12.77 -6.58
C GLU A 134 -0.62 12.20 -7.97
N VAL A 135 -0.13 10.96 -8.08
CA VAL A 135 0.11 10.30 -9.37
C VAL A 135 -1.21 10.31 -10.17
N PRO A 136 -1.23 10.91 -11.37
CA PRO A 136 -2.45 10.97 -12.17
C PRO A 136 -3.02 9.56 -12.37
N ARG A 137 -4.24 9.32 -11.85
CA ARG A 137 -4.96 8.04 -12.01
C ARG A 137 -5.25 7.69 -13.47
N TYR A 138 -5.00 8.63 -14.37
CA TYR A 138 -5.15 8.48 -15.80
C TYR A 138 -3.91 9.08 -16.46
N ILE A 139 -3.01 8.23 -16.94
CA ILE A 139 -2.17 8.59 -18.09
C ILE A 139 -3.01 8.18 -19.30
N PRO A 140 -3.62 9.12 -20.04
CA PRO A 140 -4.24 8.76 -21.31
C PRO A 140 -3.21 8.01 -22.12
N LEU A 141 -3.54 6.78 -22.54
CA LEU A 141 -2.78 6.16 -23.62
C LEU A 141 -2.69 7.20 -24.73
N PRO A 142 -1.50 7.43 -25.33
CA PRO A 142 -1.40 8.36 -26.42
C PRO A 142 -2.48 8.04 -27.44
N ALA A 143 -3.29 9.03 -27.78
CA ALA A 143 -4.54 8.87 -28.56
C ALA A 143 -4.33 8.20 -29.93
N ASN A 144 -3.08 8.07 -30.35
CA ASN A 144 -2.66 7.11 -31.35
C ASN A 144 -1.33 6.49 -30.88
N PRO A 145 -1.20 5.15 -30.79
CA PRO A 145 0.14 4.59 -30.87
C PRO A 145 0.77 5.13 -32.16
N PRO A 146 2.07 5.48 -32.18
CA PRO A 146 2.72 5.84 -33.43
C PRO A 146 2.35 4.76 -34.44
N ARG A 147 1.75 5.15 -35.58
CA ARG A 147 1.49 4.19 -36.68
C ARG A 147 2.79 3.42 -36.83
N PRO A 148 2.80 2.08 -36.75
CA PRO A 148 4.02 1.30 -36.87
C PRO A 148 4.73 1.85 -38.09
N GLY A 149 5.81 2.61 -37.87
CA GLY A 149 6.45 3.38 -38.91
C GLY A 149 6.81 2.37 -39.96
N GLY A 150 6.13 2.45 -41.12
CA GLY A 150 5.85 1.30 -41.98
C GLY A 150 7.06 0.39 -41.97
N TYR A 151 6.91 -0.79 -41.36
CA TYR A 151 7.98 -1.77 -41.20
C TYR A 151 8.68 -1.82 -42.54
N ARG A 152 9.83 -1.14 -42.65
CA ARG A 152 10.62 -1.18 -43.87
C ARG A 152 11.08 -2.60 -43.86
N GLU A 153 10.40 -3.45 -44.63
CA GLU A 153 10.89 -4.79 -44.92
C GLU A 153 12.38 -4.63 -45.15
N PRO A 154 13.23 -5.34 -44.39
CA PRO A 154 14.65 -5.34 -44.68
C PRO A 154 14.73 -5.68 -46.17
N ARG A 155 15.22 -4.72 -46.97
CA ARG A 155 15.43 -4.94 -48.40
C ARG A 155 16.13 -6.28 -48.47
N GLN A 156 15.50 -7.24 -49.15
CA GLN A 156 16.11 -8.52 -49.47
C GLN A 156 17.32 -8.22 -50.36
N GLY A 157 18.40 -7.77 -49.74
CA GLY A 157 19.71 -7.74 -50.33
C GLY A 157 20.10 -9.19 -50.47
N ASN A 158 20.29 -9.61 -51.72
CA ASN A 158 20.71 -10.94 -52.10
C ASN A 158 21.91 -11.41 -51.24
N VAL A 159 21.66 -12.21 -50.19
CA VAL A 159 22.70 -12.96 -49.45
C VAL A 159 23.00 -14.30 -50.17
N LEU A 160 22.68 -14.40 -51.46
CA LEU A 160 23.08 -15.50 -52.33
C LEU A 160 24.39 -15.18 -53.04
N THR A 161 25.49 -15.03 -52.32
CA THR A 161 26.84 -15.42 -52.79
C THR A 161 27.87 -15.19 -51.68
N ARG A 162 28.24 -16.25 -50.96
CA ARG A 162 29.60 -16.52 -50.40
C ARG A 162 29.53 -17.70 -49.41
N LEU A 163 29.13 -18.87 -49.89
CA LEU A 163 29.33 -20.14 -49.16
C LEU A 163 29.93 -21.26 -50.03
N PHE A 164 30.63 -20.90 -51.11
CA PHE A 164 31.44 -21.84 -51.87
C PHE A 164 32.85 -21.28 -52.02
N GLY A 165 33.79 -21.80 -51.24
CA GLY A 165 35.19 -21.49 -51.52
C GLY A 165 36.25 -21.85 -50.50
N LEU A 166 36.09 -22.85 -49.62
CA LEU A 166 37.23 -23.37 -48.85
C LEU A 166 37.11 -24.89 -48.60
N PHE A 167 37.20 -25.68 -49.66
CA PHE A 167 37.59 -27.10 -49.58
C PHE A 167 38.39 -27.50 -50.83
N ARG A 168 39.68 -27.17 -50.84
CA ARG A 168 40.81 -27.71 -51.64
C ARG A 168 42.05 -27.07 -51.00
N ARG A 169 43.12 -27.73 -50.57
CA ARG A 169 43.72 -29.04 -50.90
C ARG A 169 44.78 -29.36 -49.82
N ARG A 170 45.04 -30.66 -49.63
CA ARG A 170 46.36 -31.20 -49.27
C ARG A 170 47.34 -30.98 -50.43
#